data_AF-A0AAU3KS69-F1
#
_entry.id   AF-A0AAU3KS69-F1
#
_cell.length_a   1.000
_cell.length_b   1.000
_cell.length_c   1.000
_cell.angle_alpha   90.00
_cell.angle_beta   90.00
_cell.angle_gamma   90.00
#
_symmetry.space_group_name_H-M   'P 1'
#
loop_
_entity.id
_entity.type
_entity.pdbx_description
1 polymer ?
#
loop_
_entity_poly.entity_id
_entity_poly.type
_entity_poly.pdbx_seq_one_letter_code
_entity_poly.pdbx_strand_id
1 'polypeptide(L)'
;MKTLHNLGPSPEHEQYRALLPQFWERVDEQERQLVALGLPMTGLARFGRDWFNGWATQSVSALADCMAEECDFIDSTTFQNIRIGKQETLANCAACFEAFPDMAFYPQDDSLRSLPYTDFSHGRLRMVIPWRGIARWTGPQRLPGTDIVLPPTGRCLNFIGVDRYVLTDDFKISHIDTDWDMMFMGIQLSPINIRSPRLGTMKAASLAARAVMPLLRLIGSGGTEEHRRFDLPIPGIALLEQGSAGAPRTGAVTRNGVSA
;
A
#
# COMPACT_ATOMS: atom_id res chain seq x y z
N MET A 1 -33.05 -13.08 5.83
CA MET A 1 -31.64 -12.83 5.46
C MET A 1 -31.55 -11.43 4.89
N LYS A 2 -30.68 -10.54 5.40
CA LYS A 2 -30.37 -9.29 4.69
C LYS A 2 -29.58 -9.68 3.44
N THR A 3 -30.01 -9.21 2.26
CA THR A 3 -29.22 -9.31 1.03
C THR A 3 -27.92 -8.52 1.20
N LEU A 4 -26.84 -8.89 0.51
CA LEU A 4 -25.53 -8.23 0.64
C LEU A 4 -25.61 -6.71 0.42
N HIS A 5 -26.51 -6.28 -0.47
CA HIS A 5 -26.78 -4.86 -0.77
C HIS A 5 -27.33 -4.06 0.42
N ASN A 6 -27.87 -4.71 1.47
CA ASN A 6 -28.41 -4.06 2.66
C ASN A 6 -27.39 -3.93 3.81
N LEU A 7 -26.13 -4.35 3.60
CA LEU A 7 -25.10 -4.31 4.64
C LEU A 7 -24.54 -2.90 4.89
N GLY A 8 -24.81 -1.94 4.00
CA GLY A 8 -24.24 -0.59 4.06
C GLY A 8 -22.70 -0.60 3.91
N PRO A 9 -22.06 0.57 4.01
CA PRO A 9 -20.59 0.65 3.92
C PRO A 9 -19.91 -0.06 5.10
N SER A 10 -18.60 -0.25 5.01
CA SER A 10 -17.78 -0.72 6.12
C SER A 10 -17.89 0.23 7.32
N PRO A 11 -18.13 -0.25 8.55
CA PRO A 11 -18.25 0.62 9.72
C PRO A 11 -16.93 1.34 10.03
N GLU A 12 -15.80 0.81 9.56
CA GLU A 12 -14.47 1.34 9.87
C GLU A 12 -14.16 2.65 9.13
N HIS A 13 -14.95 3.03 8.12
CA HIS A 13 -14.78 4.31 7.43
C HIS A 13 -14.83 5.50 8.38
N GLU A 14 -15.69 5.47 9.39
CA GLU A 14 -15.85 6.58 10.34
C GLU A 14 -14.56 6.84 11.12
N GLN A 15 -13.95 5.76 11.63
CA GLN A 15 -12.72 5.82 12.41
C GLN A 15 -11.58 6.50 11.63
N TYR A 16 -11.35 6.11 10.39
CA TYR A 16 -10.22 6.63 9.61
C TYR A 16 -10.53 7.96 8.92
N ARG A 17 -11.80 8.25 8.63
CA ARG A 17 -12.25 9.58 8.18
C ARG A 17 -11.99 10.65 9.22
N ALA A 18 -12.11 10.32 10.51
CA ALA A 18 -11.84 11.25 11.61
C ALA A 18 -10.36 11.72 11.65
N LEU A 19 -9.44 10.99 11.00
CA LEU A 19 -8.02 11.37 10.92
C LEU A 19 -7.74 12.44 9.85
N LEU A 20 -8.61 12.56 8.83
CA LEU A 20 -8.35 13.38 7.65
C LEU A 20 -8.12 14.87 7.97
N PRO A 21 -8.87 15.54 8.88
CA PRO A 21 -8.65 16.96 9.15
C PRO A 21 -7.21 17.25 9.61
N GLN A 22 -6.74 16.57 10.65
CA GLN A 22 -5.40 16.76 11.18
C GLN A 22 -4.31 16.26 10.21
N PHE A 23 -4.58 15.18 9.48
CA PHE A 23 -3.69 14.70 8.43
C PHE A 23 -3.45 15.79 7.38
N TRP A 24 -4.51 16.41 6.86
CA TRP A 24 -4.37 17.43 5.85
C TRP A 24 -3.75 18.72 6.37
N GLU A 25 -4.02 19.13 7.61
CA GLU A 25 -3.31 20.26 8.24
C GLU A 25 -1.79 20.07 8.22
N ARG A 26 -1.32 18.85 8.47
CA ARG A 26 0.10 18.50 8.44
C ARG A 26 0.66 18.44 7.03
N VAL A 27 -0.10 17.93 6.07
CA VAL A 27 0.30 17.95 4.65
C VAL A 27 0.39 19.39 4.13
N ASP A 28 -0.57 20.24 4.49
CA ASP A 28 -0.53 21.67 4.16
C ASP A 28 0.70 22.36 4.76
N GLU A 29 1.11 21.97 5.97
CA GLU A 29 2.35 22.45 6.60
C GLU A 29 3.61 21.94 5.89
N GLN A 30 3.65 20.66 5.50
CA GLN A 30 4.76 20.10 4.71
C GLN A 30 4.92 20.85 3.39
N GLU A 31 3.82 21.12 2.68
CA GLU A 31 3.85 21.92 1.44
C GLU A 31 4.44 23.31 1.70
N ARG A 32 3.95 24.04 2.71
CA ARG A 32 4.48 25.38 3.06
C ARG A 32 5.98 25.35 3.33
N GLN A 33 6.46 24.36 4.07
CA GLN A 33 7.89 24.21 4.38
C GLN A 33 8.73 23.94 3.14
N LEU A 34 8.28 23.03 2.26
CA LEU A 34 9.00 22.71 1.03
C LEU A 34 9.03 23.90 0.06
N VAL A 35 7.93 24.64 -0.06
CA VAL A 35 7.87 25.86 -0.86
C VAL A 35 8.79 26.94 -0.29
N ALA A 36 8.85 27.10 1.03
CA ALA A 36 9.77 28.04 1.69
C ALA A 36 11.26 27.68 1.46
N LEU A 37 11.57 26.41 1.21
CA LEU A 37 12.90 25.94 0.79
C LEU A 37 13.18 26.14 -0.70
N GLY A 38 12.24 26.71 -1.46
CA GLY A 38 12.37 26.98 -2.89
C GLY A 38 12.08 25.78 -3.79
N LEU A 39 11.48 24.70 -3.26
CA LEU A 39 11.08 23.55 -4.06
C LEU A 39 9.74 23.82 -4.76
N PRO A 40 9.52 23.27 -5.98
CA PRO A 40 8.31 23.49 -6.77
C PRO A 40 7.12 22.64 -6.26
N MET A 41 6.70 22.86 -5.01
CA MET A 41 5.72 22.02 -4.31
C MET A 41 4.32 22.62 -4.21
N THR A 42 4.08 23.81 -4.78
CA THR A 42 2.78 24.48 -4.75
C THR A 42 1.71 23.65 -5.46
N GLY A 43 0.73 23.13 -4.72
CA GLY A 43 -0.33 22.25 -5.22
C GLY A 43 -0.27 20.82 -4.68
N LEU A 44 0.76 20.47 -3.91
CA LEU A 44 0.95 19.14 -3.33
C LEU A 44 -0.25 18.66 -2.50
N ALA A 45 -0.70 19.46 -1.54
CA ALA A 45 -1.82 19.09 -0.67
C ALA A 45 -3.15 19.05 -1.43
N ARG A 46 -3.33 19.94 -2.43
CA ARG A 46 -4.51 19.92 -3.30
C ARG A 46 -4.59 18.60 -4.09
N PHE A 47 -3.49 18.21 -4.74
CA PHE A 47 -3.41 16.93 -5.44
C PHE A 47 -3.77 15.76 -4.52
N GLY A 48 -3.18 15.71 -3.31
CA GLY A 48 -3.46 14.63 -2.36
C GLY A 48 -4.95 14.55 -1.98
N ARG A 49 -5.58 15.71 -1.74
CA ARG A 49 -7.02 15.79 -1.42
C ARG A 49 -7.88 15.34 -2.60
N ASP A 50 -7.57 15.77 -3.82
CA ASP A 50 -8.31 15.40 -5.03
C ASP A 50 -8.21 13.90 -5.29
N TRP A 51 -7.01 13.33 -5.14
CA TRP A 51 -6.76 11.90 -5.28
C TRP A 51 -7.54 11.06 -4.25
N PHE A 52 -7.44 11.41 -2.96
CA PHE A 52 -8.17 10.72 -1.89
C PHE A 52 -9.68 10.87 -2.07
N ASN A 53 -10.15 12.03 -2.53
CA ASN A 53 -11.57 12.28 -2.80
C ASN A 53 -12.09 11.44 -3.97
N GLY A 54 -11.29 11.26 -5.03
CA GLY A 54 -11.64 10.38 -6.15
C GLY A 54 -11.90 8.96 -5.70
N TRP A 55 -11.07 8.43 -4.79
CA TRP A 55 -11.31 7.14 -4.15
C TRP A 55 -12.51 7.16 -3.21
N ALA A 56 -12.61 8.15 -2.32
CA ALA A 56 -13.70 8.23 -1.34
C ALA A 56 -15.10 8.37 -1.96
N THR A 57 -15.18 8.91 -3.18
CA THR A 57 -16.41 9.06 -3.97
C THR A 57 -16.55 8.01 -5.08
N GLN A 58 -15.62 7.05 -5.15
CA GLN A 58 -15.55 6.00 -6.17
C GLN A 58 -15.68 6.55 -7.61
N SER A 59 -15.09 7.72 -7.86
CA SER A 59 -15.25 8.48 -9.10
C SER A 59 -14.08 8.24 -10.05
N VAL A 60 -14.30 7.42 -11.08
CA VAL A 60 -13.30 7.18 -12.14
C VAL A 60 -12.93 8.48 -12.86
N SER A 61 -13.87 9.42 -13.04
CA SER A 61 -13.57 10.72 -13.64
C SER A 61 -12.67 11.58 -12.76
N ALA A 62 -12.90 11.64 -11.45
CA ALA A 62 -12.03 12.38 -10.54
C ALA A 62 -10.63 11.76 -10.45
N LEU A 63 -10.52 10.43 -10.50
CA LEU A 63 -9.24 9.75 -10.61
C LEU A 63 -8.55 10.07 -11.95
N ALA A 64 -9.30 10.10 -13.06
CA ALA A 64 -8.79 10.46 -14.37
C ALA A 64 -8.22 11.88 -14.39
N ASP A 65 -8.82 12.82 -13.66
CA ASP A 65 -8.31 14.18 -13.53
C ASP A 65 -6.96 14.23 -12.79
N CYS A 66 -6.60 13.20 -12.00
CA CYS A 66 -5.31 13.13 -11.32
C CYS A 66 -4.20 12.45 -12.15
N MET A 67 -4.51 11.89 -13.31
CA MET A 67 -3.59 11.05 -14.10
C MET A 67 -3.19 11.71 -15.43
N ALA A 68 -1.91 11.61 -15.78
CA ALA A 68 -1.38 11.94 -17.09
C ALA A 68 -1.84 10.90 -18.12
N GLU A 69 -1.77 11.22 -19.42
CA GLU A 69 -2.27 10.31 -20.46
C GLU A 69 -1.44 9.02 -20.54
N GLU A 70 -0.14 9.16 -20.31
CA GLU A 70 0.84 8.07 -20.27
C GLU A 70 0.80 7.24 -18.97
N CYS A 71 -0.05 7.58 -18.00
CA CYS A 71 -0.06 6.97 -16.67
C CYS A 71 -0.14 5.45 -16.72
N ASP A 72 0.93 4.78 -16.31
CA ASP A 72 0.98 3.35 -16.09
C ASP A 72 0.90 2.99 -14.60
N PHE A 73 0.48 1.76 -14.34
CA PHE A 73 0.28 1.24 -13.00
C PHE A 73 0.90 -0.14 -12.88
N ILE A 74 1.67 -0.36 -11.83
CA ILE A 74 2.27 -1.64 -11.48
C ILE A 74 1.81 -2.01 -10.08
N ASP A 75 1.27 -3.21 -9.97
CA ASP A 75 1.04 -3.85 -8.68
C ASP A 75 2.14 -4.89 -8.44
N SER A 76 3.11 -4.51 -7.60
CA SER A 76 4.26 -5.34 -7.24
C SER A 76 3.86 -6.62 -6.52
N THR A 77 2.67 -6.64 -5.90
CA THR A 77 2.16 -7.79 -5.15
C THR A 77 1.47 -8.83 -6.02
N THR A 78 1.19 -8.49 -7.29
CA THR A 78 0.51 -9.36 -8.26
C THR A 78 1.44 -9.86 -9.37
N PHE A 79 2.69 -10.16 -9.02
CA PHE A 79 3.75 -10.54 -9.98
C PHE A 79 4.09 -9.42 -10.97
N GLN A 80 4.10 -8.17 -10.50
CA GLN A 80 4.37 -6.98 -11.32
C GLN A 80 3.42 -6.87 -12.52
N ASN A 81 2.13 -7.08 -12.29
CA ASN A 81 1.15 -6.94 -13.35
C ASN A 81 1.10 -5.46 -13.80
N ILE A 82 1.60 -5.19 -15.01
CA ILE A 82 1.69 -3.83 -15.56
C ILE A 82 0.42 -3.51 -16.34
N ARG A 83 -0.20 -2.38 -16.01
CA ARG A 83 -1.27 -1.73 -16.78
C ARG A 83 -0.64 -0.53 -17.49
N ILE A 84 -0.57 -0.61 -18.81
CA ILE A 84 0.10 0.42 -19.62
C ILE A 84 -0.93 1.44 -20.09
N GLY A 85 -0.74 2.70 -19.69
CA GLY A 85 -1.57 3.82 -20.12
C GLY A 85 -2.80 4.05 -19.25
N LYS A 86 -3.25 5.32 -19.26
CA LYS A 86 -4.30 5.83 -18.36
C LYS A 86 -5.58 5.01 -18.37
N GLN A 87 -6.03 4.57 -19.55
CA GLN A 87 -7.30 3.84 -19.69
C GLN A 87 -7.26 2.48 -18.99
N GLU A 88 -6.15 1.75 -19.09
CA GLU A 88 -5.98 0.46 -18.42
C GLU A 88 -5.90 0.63 -16.89
N THR A 89 -5.22 1.69 -16.44
CA THR A 89 -5.16 2.07 -15.02
C THR A 89 -6.56 2.41 -14.49
N LEU A 90 -7.36 3.18 -15.23
CA LEU A 90 -8.73 3.53 -14.86
C LEU A 90 -9.68 2.32 -14.91
N ALA A 91 -9.50 1.41 -15.87
CA ALA A 91 -10.27 0.17 -15.92
C ALA A 91 -10.00 -0.70 -14.69
N ASN A 92 -8.76 -0.73 -14.20
CA ASN A 92 -8.41 -1.40 -12.94
C ASN A 92 -9.08 -0.75 -11.72
N CYS A 93 -9.10 0.59 -11.65
CA CYS A 93 -9.84 1.32 -10.61
C CYS A 93 -11.35 1.03 -10.67
N ALA A 94 -11.94 1.02 -11.86
CA ALA A 94 -13.35 0.72 -12.05
C ALA A 94 -13.70 -0.71 -11.60
N ALA A 95 -12.88 -1.70 -11.96
CA ALA A 95 -13.05 -3.08 -11.49
C ALA A 95 -12.93 -3.19 -9.96
N CYS A 96 -12.08 -2.38 -9.33
CA CYS A 96 -11.99 -2.29 -7.88
C CYS A 96 -13.30 -1.74 -7.28
N PHE A 97 -13.87 -0.67 -7.84
CA PHE A 97 -15.14 -0.10 -7.38
C PHE A 97 -16.34 -1.03 -7.61
N GLU A 98 -16.33 -1.82 -8.68
CA GLU A 98 -17.34 -2.85 -8.90
C GLU A 98 -17.32 -3.91 -7.80
N ALA A 99 -16.14 -4.40 -7.41
CA ALA A 99 -16.00 -5.38 -6.34
C ALA A 99 -16.25 -4.77 -4.95
N PHE A 100 -15.80 -3.53 -4.75
CA PHE A 100 -15.77 -2.81 -3.48
C PHE A 100 -16.40 -1.40 -3.63
N PRO A 101 -17.74 -1.30 -3.64
CA PRO A 101 -18.43 -0.04 -3.95
C PRO A 101 -18.28 1.07 -2.91
N ASP A 102 -17.70 0.77 -1.75
CA ASP A 102 -17.37 1.73 -0.69
C ASP A 102 -15.85 1.91 -0.52
N MET A 103 -15.02 1.37 -1.41
CA MET A 103 -13.55 1.45 -1.30
C MET A 103 -13.09 2.90 -1.15
N ALA A 104 -12.37 3.18 -0.07
CA ALA A 104 -11.77 4.48 0.18
C ALA A 104 -10.41 4.32 0.87
N PHE A 105 -9.53 5.30 0.64
CA PHE A 105 -8.22 5.37 1.27
C PHE A 105 -8.13 6.48 2.31
N TYR A 106 -7.38 6.18 3.36
CA TYR A 106 -7.17 7.06 4.52
C TYR A 106 -5.69 7.02 4.94
N PRO A 107 -5.21 7.98 5.75
CA PRO A 107 -3.95 7.80 6.47
C PRO A 107 -3.99 6.53 7.34
N GLN A 108 -2.83 5.85 7.47
CA GLN A 108 -2.77 4.61 8.24
C GLN A 108 -3.04 4.80 9.74
N ASP A 109 -2.61 5.94 10.27
CA ASP A 109 -2.79 6.45 11.63
C ASP A 109 -2.49 7.97 11.70
N ASP A 110 -2.48 8.53 12.90
CA ASP A 110 -2.21 9.95 13.20
C ASP A 110 -0.71 10.26 13.40
N SER A 111 0.20 9.37 13.03
CA SER A 111 1.63 9.58 13.21
C SER A 111 2.31 10.19 11.98
N LEU A 112 3.52 10.73 12.16
CA LEU A 112 4.32 11.26 11.05
C LEU A 112 4.63 10.22 9.96
N ARG A 113 4.68 8.94 10.32
CA ARG A 113 4.99 7.85 9.38
C ARG A 113 3.93 7.70 8.28
N SER A 114 2.71 8.16 8.57
CA SER A 114 1.55 8.07 7.69
C SER A 114 1.44 9.27 6.75
N LEU A 115 2.28 10.30 6.92
CA LEU A 115 2.32 11.44 6.02
C LEU A 115 2.98 11.06 4.68
N PRO A 116 2.62 11.73 3.58
CA PRO A 116 3.35 11.59 2.33
C PRO A 116 4.81 11.99 2.47
N TYR A 117 5.67 11.27 1.75
CA TYR A 117 7.06 11.67 1.49
C TYR A 117 7.12 12.22 0.08
N THR A 118 7.74 13.38 -0.09
CA THR A 118 7.85 14.02 -1.40
C THR A 118 9.26 14.50 -1.62
N ASP A 119 9.78 14.24 -2.82
CA ASP A 119 11.06 14.78 -3.25
C ASP A 119 10.97 15.27 -4.70
N PHE A 120 11.76 16.29 -5.00
CA PHE A 120 11.98 16.73 -6.37
C PHE A 120 13.44 16.43 -6.72
N SER A 121 13.65 15.42 -7.55
CA SER A 121 14.98 15.00 -7.99
C SER A 121 14.94 14.57 -9.44
N HIS A 122 16.06 14.73 -10.14
CA HIS A 122 16.18 14.39 -11.57
C HIS A 122 15.12 15.08 -12.46
N GLY A 123 14.68 16.29 -12.08
CA GLY A 123 13.66 17.05 -12.80
C GLY A 123 12.26 16.41 -12.74
N ARG A 124 12.01 15.55 -11.74
CA ARG A 124 10.72 14.87 -11.54
C ARG A 124 10.28 15.03 -10.10
N LEU A 125 8.98 15.22 -9.93
CA LEU A 125 8.33 15.13 -8.65
C LEU A 125 8.04 13.65 -8.35
N ARG A 126 8.45 13.18 -7.17
CA ARG A 126 8.15 11.83 -6.70
C ARG A 126 7.45 11.92 -5.36
N MET A 127 6.46 11.06 -5.17
CA MET A 127 5.68 11.02 -3.94
C MET A 127 5.48 9.59 -3.48
N VAL A 128 5.60 9.36 -2.18
CA VAL A 128 5.23 8.10 -1.54
C VAL A 128 4.10 8.38 -0.57
N ILE A 129 2.95 7.74 -0.75
CA ILE A 129 1.81 7.88 0.16
C ILE A 129 1.55 6.54 0.85
N PRO A 130 1.84 6.43 2.16
CA PRO A 130 1.30 5.36 2.98
C PRO A 130 -0.19 5.55 3.18
N TRP A 131 -0.97 4.52 2.89
CA TRP A 131 -2.42 4.57 2.98
C TRP A 131 -2.99 3.32 3.67
N ARG A 132 -4.23 3.45 4.10
CA ARG A 132 -5.08 2.35 4.57
C ARG A 132 -6.34 2.31 3.74
N GLY A 133 -6.58 1.16 3.11
CA GLY A 133 -7.79 0.87 2.34
C GLY A 133 -8.86 0.28 3.24
N ILE A 134 -10.06 0.85 3.17
CA ILE A 134 -11.24 0.36 3.86
C ILE A 134 -12.31 0.12 2.81
N ALA A 135 -12.95 -1.06 2.88
CA ALA A 135 -14.06 -1.40 2.01
C ALA A 135 -14.92 -2.54 2.58
N ARG A 136 -16.00 -2.88 1.87
CA ARG A 136 -16.81 -4.07 2.04
C ARG A 136 -16.97 -4.77 0.69
N TRP A 137 -16.70 -6.08 0.67
CA TRP A 137 -16.84 -6.88 -0.53
C TRP A 137 -18.31 -7.21 -0.82
N THR A 138 -18.99 -6.38 -1.61
CA THR A 138 -20.41 -6.60 -1.97
C THR A 138 -20.66 -6.81 -3.46
N GLY A 139 -19.67 -6.59 -4.32
CA GLY A 139 -19.77 -6.83 -5.75
C GLY A 139 -18.90 -7.99 -6.25
N PRO A 140 -19.10 -8.40 -7.51
CA PRO A 140 -18.35 -9.50 -8.09
C PRO A 140 -16.86 -9.13 -8.22
N GLN A 141 -15.96 -10.05 -7.89
CA GLN A 141 -14.53 -9.88 -8.14
C GLN A 141 -14.08 -10.87 -9.22
N ARG A 142 -13.57 -10.37 -10.34
CA ARG A 142 -12.99 -11.21 -11.39
C ARG A 142 -11.51 -11.46 -11.06
N LEU A 143 -11.09 -12.73 -11.08
CA LEU A 143 -9.67 -13.06 -10.90
C LEU A 143 -8.89 -12.57 -12.13
N PRO A 144 -7.82 -11.75 -11.95
CA PRO A 144 -7.08 -11.16 -13.06
C PRO A 144 -6.62 -12.20 -14.10
N GLY A 145 -6.83 -11.91 -15.39
CA GLY A 145 -6.43 -12.79 -16.49
C GLY A 145 -7.29 -14.05 -16.67
N THR A 146 -8.46 -14.14 -16.01
CA THR A 146 -9.36 -15.31 -16.10
C THR A 146 -10.83 -14.93 -16.24
N ASP A 147 -11.67 -15.92 -16.59
CA ASP A 147 -13.13 -15.82 -16.55
C ASP A 147 -13.75 -16.20 -15.20
N ILE A 148 -12.93 -16.45 -14.19
CA ILE A 148 -13.40 -16.84 -12.86
C ILE A 148 -13.89 -15.61 -12.12
N VAL A 149 -15.17 -15.62 -11.74
CA VAL A 149 -15.81 -14.61 -10.90
C VAL A 149 -15.99 -15.17 -9.49
N LEU A 150 -15.37 -14.53 -8.51
CA LEU A 150 -15.52 -14.84 -7.10
C LEU A 150 -16.78 -14.14 -6.56
N PRO A 151 -17.69 -14.87 -5.90
CA PRO A 151 -18.90 -14.29 -5.35
C PRO A 151 -18.59 -13.43 -4.11
N PRO A 152 -19.25 -12.26 -3.96
CA PRO A 152 -19.04 -11.39 -2.80
C PRO A 152 -19.47 -12.07 -1.50
N THR A 153 -18.74 -11.78 -0.43
CA THR A 153 -18.98 -12.36 0.91
C THR A 153 -19.64 -11.38 1.89
N GLY A 154 -19.71 -10.09 1.56
CA GLY A 154 -20.16 -9.02 2.46
C GLY A 154 -19.15 -8.66 3.55
N ARG A 155 -17.97 -9.28 3.56
CA ARG A 155 -16.92 -9.06 4.55
C ARG A 155 -16.26 -7.70 4.37
N CYS A 156 -15.92 -7.08 5.48
CA CYS A 156 -15.15 -5.84 5.50
C CYS A 156 -13.67 -6.13 5.25
N LEU A 157 -13.02 -5.15 4.64
CA LEU A 157 -11.60 -5.06 4.40
C LEU A 157 -11.03 -3.89 5.16
N ASN A 158 -9.89 -4.13 5.79
CA ASN A 158 -9.01 -3.11 6.31
C ASN A 158 -7.56 -3.53 6.10
N PHE A 159 -6.86 -2.85 5.22
CA PHE A 159 -5.51 -3.22 4.84
C PHE A 159 -4.68 -1.96 4.63
N ILE A 160 -3.37 -2.12 4.77
CA ILE A 160 -2.43 -1.03 4.55
C ILE A 160 -1.67 -1.26 3.24
N GLY A 161 -1.24 -0.16 2.66
CA GLY A 161 -0.36 -0.16 1.51
C GLY A 161 0.45 1.13 1.44
N VAL A 162 1.28 1.20 0.43
CA VAL A 162 2.10 2.32 0.03
C VAL A 162 2.02 2.42 -1.48
N ASP A 163 1.69 3.61 -1.96
CA ASP A 163 1.83 3.94 -3.36
C ASP A 163 3.05 4.84 -3.55
N ARG A 164 3.79 4.58 -4.61
CA ARG A 164 4.92 5.36 -5.09
C ARG A 164 4.54 5.94 -6.44
N TYR A 165 4.51 7.26 -6.51
CA TYR A 165 4.10 8.02 -7.68
C TYR A 165 5.29 8.77 -8.28
N VAL A 166 5.32 8.79 -9.61
CA VAL A 166 6.02 9.82 -10.38
C VAL A 166 4.98 10.80 -10.89
N LEU A 167 5.24 12.09 -10.71
CA LEU A 167 4.33 13.16 -11.07
C LEU A 167 4.96 14.09 -12.11
N THR A 168 4.11 14.59 -13.01
CA THR A 168 4.40 15.70 -13.91
C THR A 168 4.46 17.03 -13.13
N ASP A 169 4.95 18.08 -13.77
CA ASP A 169 5.08 19.41 -13.15
C ASP A 169 3.73 20.04 -12.77
N ASP A 170 2.62 19.59 -13.38
CA ASP A 170 1.25 19.98 -13.06
C ASP A 170 0.54 19.02 -12.11
N PHE A 171 1.30 18.18 -11.38
CA PHE A 171 0.81 17.21 -10.40
C PHE A 171 -0.14 16.17 -10.98
N LYS A 172 0.13 15.68 -12.19
CA LYS A 172 -0.52 14.49 -12.74
C LYS A 172 0.36 13.27 -12.54
N ILE A 173 -0.26 12.17 -12.16
CA ILE A 173 0.44 10.89 -12.00
C ILE A 173 0.84 10.38 -13.38
N SER A 174 2.13 10.19 -13.62
CA SER A 174 2.65 9.55 -14.83
C SER A 174 3.00 8.07 -14.62
N HIS A 175 3.21 7.65 -13.37
CA HIS A 175 3.53 6.27 -13.00
C HIS A 175 3.08 5.98 -11.57
N ILE A 176 2.57 4.76 -11.35
CA ILE A 176 2.19 4.25 -10.03
C ILE A 176 2.86 2.89 -9.81
N ASP A 177 3.58 2.75 -8.71
CA ASP A 177 3.90 1.45 -8.12
C ASP A 177 3.15 1.29 -6.78
N THR A 178 2.37 0.21 -6.65
CA THR A 178 1.57 -0.08 -5.44
C THR A 178 2.09 -1.33 -4.74
N ASP A 179 2.35 -1.19 -3.44
CA ASP A 179 2.52 -2.32 -2.51
C ASP A 179 1.38 -2.32 -1.48
N TRP A 180 0.77 -3.47 -1.26
CA TRP A 180 -0.29 -3.58 -0.27
C TRP A 180 -0.34 -4.97 0.36
N ASP A 181 -0.96 -5.07 1.54
CA ASP A 181 -0.96 -6.31 2.32
C ASP A 181 -1.94 -7.36 1.75
N MET A 182 -1.56 -7.97 0.63
CA MET A 182 -2.33 -8.99 -0.07
C MET A 182 -2.62 -10.21 0.80
N MET A 183 -1.68 -10.59 1.66
CA MET A 183 -1.87 -11.73 2.57
C MET A 183 -2.95 -11.43 3.62
N PHE A 184 -2.92 -10.24 4.21
CA PHE A 184 -3.93 -9.82 5.17
C PHE A 184 -5.30 -9.62 4.51
N MET A 185 -5.35 -9.11 3.28
CA MET A 185 -6.58 -9.06 2.49
C MET A 185 -7.14 -10.48 2.25
N GLY A 186 -6.31 -11.42 1.81
CA GLY A 186 -6.72 -12.80 1.57
C GLY A 186 -7.28 -13.48 2.82
N ILE A 187 -6.70 -13.22 3.99
CA ILE A 187 -7.22 -13.69 5.29
C ILE A 187 -8.58 -13.06 5.61
N GLN A 188 -8.73 -11.74 5.42
CA GLN A 188 -9.98 -11.03 5.73
C GLN A 188 -11.13 -11.41 4.81
N LEU A 189 -10.85 -11.72 3.54
CA LEU A 189 -11.84 -12.15 2.55
C LEU A 189 -12.10 -13.66 2.56
N SER A 190 -11.21 -14.44 3.17
CA SER A 190 -11.36 -15.89 3.27
C SER A 190 -12.71 -16.25 3.90
N PRO A 191 -13.38 -17.32 3.46
CA PRO A 191 -14.56 -17.83 4.16
C PRO A 191 -14.20 -18.40 5.55
N ILE A 192 -12.91 -18.61 5.84
CA ILE A 192 -12.42 -19.12 7.10
C ILE A 192 -12.09 -17.94 8.02
N ASN A 193 -12.65 -17.93 9.23
CA ASN A 193 -12.37 -16.88 10.22
C ASN A 193 -10.99 -17.10 10.86
N ILE A 194 -9.93 -16.78 10.11
CA ILE A 194 -8.55 -16.83 10.60
C ILE A 194 -8.33 -15.57 11.44
N ARG A 195 -8.41 -15.71 12.77
CA ARG A 195 -7.98 -14.65 13.70
C ARG A 195 -6.49 -14.37 13.46
N SER A 196 -6.06 -13.11 13.64
CA SER A 196 -4.68 -12.65 13.41
C SER A 196 -3.67 -13.73 13.79
N PRO A 197 -2.90 -14.25 12.82
CA PRO A 197 -2.10 -15.43 13.05
C PRO A 197 -1.05 -15.10 14.11
N ARG A 198 -1.07 -15.84 15.22
CA ARG A 198 -0.05 -15.67 16.26
C ARG A 198 1.32 -15.94 15.64
N LEU A 199 2.36 -15.25 16.12
CA LEU A 199 3.72 -15.43 15.61
C LEU A 199 4.16 -16.91 15.59
N GLY A 200 3.74 -17.71 16.59
CA GLY A 200 3.99 -19.15 16.61
C GLY A 200 3.32 -19.92 15.46
N THR A 201 2.09 -19.55 15.10
CA THR A 201 1.36 -20.12 13.95
C THR A 201 2.03 -19.73 12.65
N MET A 202 2.47 -18.48 12.50
CA MET A 202 3.25 -18.05 11.33
C MET A 202 4.56 -18.83 11.22
N LYS A 203 5.31 -18.98 12.33
CA LYS A 203 6.54 -19.79 12.36
C LYS A 203 6.28 -21.23 11.92
N ALA A 204 5.23 -21.87 12.46
CA ALA A 204 4.87 -23.23 12.09
C ALA A 204 4.49 -23.34 10.61
N ALA A 205 3.68 -22.41 10.10
CA ALA A 205 3.30 -22.35 8.68
C ALA A 205 4.51 -22.13 7.77
N SER A 206 5.44 -21.23 8.14
CA SER A 206 6.69 -21.03 7.40
C SER A 206 7.58 -22.26 7.42
N LEU A 207 7.69 -22.97 8.54
CA LEU A 207 8.45 -24.23 8.63
C LEU A 207 7.81 -25.34 7.78
N ALA A 208 6.49 -25.46 7.81
CA ALA A 208 5.76 -26.40 6.96
C ALA A 208 5.95 -26.06 5.48
N ALA A 209 5.82 -24.78 5.10
CA ALA A 209 6.10 -24.32 3.75
C ALA A 209 7.55 -24.65 3.34
N ARG A 210 8.54 -24.47 4.21
CA ARG A 210 9.94 -24.84 3.93
C ARG A 210 10.12 -26.33 3.62
N ALA A 211 9.37 -27.21 4.27
CA ALA A 211 9.43 -28.65 4.00
C ALA A 211 8.71 -29.04 2.70
N VAL A 212 7.63 -28.34 2.36
CA VAL A 212 6.76 -28.68 1.22
C VAL A 212 7.24 -28.03 -0.09
N MET A 213 7.77 -26.82 -0.05
CA MET A 213 8.16 -26.06 -1.25
C MET A 213 9.20 -26.76 -2.15
N PRO A 214 10.23 -27.47 -1.62
CA PRO A 214 11.16 -28.24 -2.45
C PRO A 214 10.46 -29.36 -3.24
N LEU A 215 9.47 -30.01 -2.63
CA LEU A 215 8.69 -31.06 -3.28
C LEU A 215 7.78 -30.48 -4.37
N LEU A 216 7.16 -29.32 -4.11
CA LEU A 216 6.35 -28.62 -5.10
C LEU A 216 7.20 -28.10 -6.28
N ARG A 217 8.45 -27.68 -6.04
CA ARG A 217 9.39 -27.26 -7.10
C ARG A 217 9.78 -28.40 -8.04
N LEU A 218 9.83 -29.64 -7.55
CA LEU A 218 10.10 -30.82 -8.38
C LEU A 218 8.92 -31.17 -9.31
N ILE A 219 7.72 -30.71 -8.96
CA ILE A 219 6.47 -31.01 -9.69
C ILE A 219 6.06 -29.83 -10.60
N GLY A 220 6.47 -28.60 -10.28
CA GLY A 220 6.15 -27.40 -11.04
C GLY A 220 7.08 -27.15 -12.23
N SER A 221 6.52 -27.02 -13.43
CA SER A 221 7.24 -26.65 -14.66
C SER A 221 7.18 -25.15 -15.02
N GLY A 222 6.50 -24.33 -14.22
CA GLY A 222 6.21 -22.92 -14.51
C GLY A 222 7.13 -21.93 -13.80
N GLY A 223 7.89 -21.16 -14.57
CA GLY A 223 8.64 -19.98 -14.14
C GLY A 223 9.36 -19.39 -15.34
N THR A 224 9.29 -18.06 -15.52
CA THR A 224 10.11 -17.35 -16.51
C THR A 224 11.59 -17.58 -16.17
N GLU A 225 12.46 -17.75 -17.18
CA GLU A 225 13.89 -18.07 -16.94
C GLU A 225 14.57 -17.07 -15.99
N GLU A 226 14.13 -15.82 -15.99
CA GLU A 226 14.66 -14.74 -15.14
C GLU A 226 14.40 -14.95 -13.64
N HIS A 227 13.31 -15.63 -13.26
CA HIS A 227 12.99 -15.92 -11.85
C HIS A 227 13.34 -17.34 -11.39
N ARG A 228 13.73 -18.23 -12.32
CA ARG A 228 14.22 -19.58 -11.97
C ARG A 228 15.50 -19.56 -11.14
N ARG A 229 16.28 -18.48 -11.23
CA ARG A 229 17.54 -18.27 -10.49
C ARG A 229 17.37 -17.43 -9.22
N PHE A 230 16.13 -17.11 -8.83
CA PHE A 230 15.85 -16.41 -7.58
C PHE A 230 16.01 -17.39 -6.40
N ASP A 231 17.26 -17.72 -6.07
CA ASP A 231 17.61 -18.20 -4.76
C ASP A 231 17.27 -17.07 -3.79
N LEU A 232 16.17 -17.21 -3.05
CA LEU A 232 15.97 -16.39 -1.86
C LEU A 232 17.15 -16.74 -0.93
N PRO A 233 18.14 -15.84 -0.68
CA PRO A 233 18.88 -15.99 0.55
C PRO A 233 17.83 -15.69 1.61
N ILE A 234 17.23 -16.72 2.19
CA ILE A 234 16.38 -16.54 3.36
C ILE A 234 17.37 -16.32 4.49
N PRO A 235 17.63 -15.07 4.96
CA PRO A 235 18.33 -14.93 6.21
C PRO A 235 17.52 -15.70 7.24
N GLY A 236 18.13 -16.73 7.85
CA GLY A 236 17.61 -17.25 9.08
C GLY A 236 17.47 -16.06 10.01
N ILE A 237 16.28 -15.83 10.55
CA ILE A 237 16.11 -14.96 11.71
C ILE A 237 16.98 -15.61 12.78
N ALA A 238 18.24 -15.18 12.87
CA ALA A 238 19.09 -15.49 13.99
C ALA A 238 18.34 -14.99 15.22
N LEU A 239 18.34 -15.80 16.28
CA LEU A 239 17.87 -15.37 17.59
C LEU A 239 18.51 -14.01 17.87
N LEU A 240 17.71 -12.94 17.85
CA LEU A 240 18.05 -11.75 18.62
C LEU A 240 17.96 -12.23 20.07
N GLU A 241 19.11 -12.57 20.64
CA GLU A 241 19.23 -12.68 22.09
C GLU A 241 18.73 -11.36 22.66
N GLN A 242 17.60 -11.42 23.35
CA GLN A 242 17.15 -10.34 24.22
C GLN A 242 18.15 -10.24 25.38
N GLY A 243 19.25 -9.54 25.14
CA GLY A 243 20.17 -9.09 26.16
C GLY A 243 19.53 -7.95 26.96
N SER A 244 19.16 -8.28 28.18
CA SER A 244 18.55 -7.45 29.19
C SER A 244 19.40 -6.25 29.61
N ALA A 245 18.70 -5.23 30.10
CA ALA A 245 19.16 -3.98 30.66
C ALA A 245 20.35 -4.06 31.64
N GLY A 246 21.26 -3.09 31.50
CA GLY A 246 22.21 -2.67 32.52
C GLY A 246 22.72 -1.26 32.22
N ALA A 247 22.09 -0.24 32.82
CA ALA A 247 22.47 1.16 32.69
C ALA A 247 23.73 1.51 33.54
N PRO A 248 24.16 2.78 33.58
CA PRO A 248 25.36 3.30 32.93
C PRO A 248 26.57 3.45 33.90
N ARG A 249 27.78 3.56 33.35
CA ARG A 249 28.91 4.15 34.08
C ARG A 249 29.55 5.29 33.30
N THR A 250 29.56 6.42 33.99
CA THR A 250 30.15 7.73 33.70
C THR A 250 31.66 7.70 33.48
N GLY A 251 32.12 8.58 32.58
CA GLY A 251 33.35 9.35 32.77
C GLY A 251 34.60 8.83 32.06
N ALA A 252 35.00 9.48 30.96
CA ALA A 252 36.14 10.39 30.96
C ALA A 252 36.28 11.06 29.59
N VAL A 253 36.30 12.39 29.64
CA VAL A 253 36.66 13.29 28.56
C VAL A 253 38.18 13.24 28.36
N THR A 254 38.64 13.08 27.13
CA THR A 254 39.89 13.71 26.67
C THR A 254 39.76 14.16 25.22
N ARG A 255 39.77 15.49 25.08
CA ARG A 255 40.12 16.21 23.85
C ARG A 255 41.55 15.86 23.42
N ASN A 256 41.77 15.87 22.10
CA ASN A 256 42.93 16.39 21.36
C ASN A 256 42.86 15.76 19.96
N GLY A 257 43.01 16.43 18.83
CA GLY A 257 43.44 17.79 18.52
C GLY A 257 43.52 17.86 16.98
N VAL A 258 43.34 19.07 16.46
CA VAL A 258 43.40 19.45 15.06
C VAL A 258 44.84 19.49 14.54
N SER A 259 44.97 19.43 13.21
CA SER A 259 46.12 19.75 12.31
C SER A 259 46.87 18.53 11.78
N ALA A 260 47.19 18.44 10.48
CA ALA A 260 47.20 19.43 9.40
C ALA A 260 46.73 18.81 8.07
#